data_AF-A0A511YDW2-F1
#
_entry.id   AF-A0A511YDW2-F1
#
_cell.length_a   1.000
_cell.length_b   1.000
_cell.length_c   1.000
_cell.angle_alpha   90.00
_cell.angle_beta   90.00
_cell.angle_gamma   90.00
#
_symmetry.space_group_name_H-M   'P 1'
#
loop_
_entity.id
_entity.type
_entity.pdbx_description
1 polymer ?
#
loop_
_entity_poly.entity_id
_entity_poly.type
_entity_poly.pdbx_seq_one_letter_code
_entity_poly.pdbx_strand_id
1 'polypeptide(L)'
;MQDKDKKEISLIPMYSNIGMYFSEVHQLDSARYYSRKALRLSISRKDTVNVGFIFSNMGSYYYKSDEQDSALFYLKKALPITKLSARPYQLKDVYDNLALVYEKQKDYKNSLFYRNKYKKLDDSLRNVEKMAVNKESIRDNETSKQQSGRFYIILGLILSVLLIMVYYAVRYFKRYRKERKEKKQKEVVISDLEDKMNDAFEEVVQLAKSDDPAFLLRFKEIYPEFYKKLSETYPFLTSGQLKFCALLRLNFSTKEIAHYNHLTIRGIETKKNRLRKQLDIPSHEDLNNWMMKF
;
A
#
# COMPACT_ATOMS: atom_id res chain seq x y z
N MET A 1 50.80 4.24 1.15
CA MET A 1 51.42 3.24 2.05
C MET A 1 50.38 2.28 2.66
N GLN A 2 49.24 2.76 3.19
CA GLN A 2 48.22 1.92 3.86
C GLN A 2 47.60 0.76 3.04
N ASP A 3 47.47 0.87 1.71
CA ASP A 3 46.80 -0.17 0.90
C ASP A 3 47.70 -1.39 0.59
N LYS A 4 49.02 -1.17 0.45
CA LYS A 4 50.00 -2.24 0.24
C LYS A 4 50.18 -3.08 1.50
N ASP A 5 50.21 -2.42 2.67
CA ASP A 5 50.26 -3.09 3.97
C ASP A 5 49.01 -3.94 4.24
N LYS A 6 47.81 -3.46 3.87
CA LYS A 6 46.56 -4.24 3.99
C LYS A 6 46.53 -5.46 3.07
N LYS A 7 46.97 -5.32 1.82
CA LYS A 7 47.10 -6.44 0.89
C LYS A 7 48.07 -7.48 1.42
N GLU A 8 49.23 -7.08 1.93
CA GLU A 8 50.21 -8.00 2.50
C GLU A 8 49.72 -8.74 3.76
N ILE A 9 48.93 -8.10 4.62
CA ILE A 9 48.31 -8.77 5.78
C ILE A 9 47.37 -9.91 5.32
N SER A 10 46.58 -9.68 4.28
CA SER A 10 45.66 -10.70 3.74
C SER A 10 46.38 -11.90 3.08
N LEU A 11 47.63 -11.71 2.65
CA LEU A 11 48.41 -12.75 1.96
C LEU A 11 48.97 -13.83 2.91
N ILE A 12 49.18 -13.52 4.19
CA ILE A 12 49.71 -14.47 5.18
C ILE A 12 48.82 -15.72 5.32
N PRO A 13 47.54 -15.60 5.73
CA PRO A 13 46.67 -16.77 5.86
C PRO A 13 46.41 -17.44 4.52
N MET A 14 46.37 -16.69 3.42
CA MET A 14 46.20 -17.24 2.07
C MET A 14 47.36 -18.15 1.69
N TYR A 15 48.62 -17.70 1.82
CA TYR A 15 49.79 -18.55 1.55
C TYR A 15 49.88 -19.74 2.50
N SER A 16 49.50 -19.57 3.77
CA SER A 16 49.46 -20.67 4.73
C SER A 16 48.45 -21.75 4.33
N ASN A 17 47.25 -21.36 3.89
CA ASN A 17 46.21 -22.29 3.46
C ASN A 17 46.58 -22.98 2.14
N ILE A 18 47.20 -22.26 1.19
CA ILE A 18 47.71 -22.86 -0.04
C ILE A 18 48.80 -23.88 0.28
N GLY A 19 49.71 -23.56 1.22
CA GLY A 19 50.73 -24.50 1.69
C GLY A 19 50.13 -25.77 2.29
N MET A 20 49.07 -25.63 3.10
CA MET A 20 48.32 -26.76 3.68
C MET A 20 47.63 -27.59 2.61
N TYR A 21 46.95 -26.95 1.64
CA TYR A 21 46.32 -27.65 0.53
C TYR A 21 47.32 -28.51 -0.25
N PHE A 22 48.46 -27.93 -0.62
CA PHE A 22 49.52 -28.68 -1.33
C PHE A 22 50.13 -29.81 -0.49
N SER A 23 50.15 -29.66 0.84
CA SER A 23 50.54 -30.75 1.74
C SER A 23 49.55 -31.92 1.70
N GLU A 24 48.25 -31.66 1.63
CA GLU A 24 47.22 -32.70 1.56
C GLU A 24 47.26 -33.45 0.22
N VAL A 25 47.54 -32.76 -0.88
CA VAL A 25 47.68 -33.39 -2.21
C VAL A 25 49.10 -33.93 -2.49
N HIS A 26 49.92 -34.10 -1.45
CA HIS A 26 51.29 -34.63 -1.52
C HIS A 26 52.25 -33.88 -2.47
N GLN A 27 52.00 -32.61 -2.75
CA GLN A 27 52.88 -31.75 -3.55
C GLN A 27 53.86 -30.99 -2.66
N LEU A 28 54.94 -31.68 -2.31
CA LEU A 28 55.86 -31.28 -1.24
C LEU A 28 56.60 -29.96 -1.49
N ASP A 29 57.06 -29.73 -2.72
CA ASP A 29 57.79 -28.50 -3.07
C ASP A 29 56.89 -27.26 -3.00
N SER A 30 55.66 -27.37 -3.50
CA SER A 30 54.66 -26.30 -3.43
C SER A 30 54.28 -26.01 -1.98
N ALA A 31 54.00 -27.04 -1.18
CA ALA A 31 53.68 -26.90 0.24
C ALA A 31 54.78 -26.14 1.00
N ARG A 32 56.04 -26.52 0.75
CA ARG A 32 57.22 -25.89 1.35
C ARG A 32 57.40 -24.44 0.88
N TYR A 33 57.24 -24.17 -0.42
CA TYR A 33 57.35 -22.82 -0.98
C TYR A 33 56.36 -21.85 -0.34
N TYR A 34 55.08 -22.21 -0.34
CA TYR A 34 54.03 -21.34 0.18
C TYR A 34 54.10 -21.17 1.70
N SER A 35 54.42 -22.23 2.45
CA SER A 35 54.62 -22.16 3.90
C SER A 35 55.80 -21.24 4.28
N ARG A 36 56.92 -21.30 3.55
CA ARG A 36 58.07 -20.40 3.76
C ARG A 36 57.73 -18.95 3.42
N LYS A 37 56.95 -18.73 2.36
CA LYS A 37 56.48 -17.40 1.96
C LYS A 37 55.59 -16.79 3.04
N ALA A 38 54.63 -17.57 3.57
CA ALA A 38 53.79 -17.16 4.70
C ALA A 38 54.63 -16.85 5.94
N LEU A 39 55.63 -17.70 6.26
CA LEU A 39 56.48 -17.54 7.44
C LEU A 39 57.31 -16.26 7.38
N ARG A 40 57.98 -16.01 6.24
CA ARG A 40 58.80 -14.81 6.05
C ARG A 40 57.97 -13.54 6.23
N LEU A 41 56.77 -13.52 5.65
CA LEU A 41 55.87 -12.38 5.75
C LEU A 41 55.39 -12.19 7.20
N SER A 42 55.00 -13.27 7.88
CA SER A 42 54.57 -13.23 9.29
C SER A 42 55.68 -12.72 10.22
N ILE A 43 56.92 -13.17 10.04
CA ILE A 43 58.08 -12.70 10.81
C ILE A 43 58.34 -11.21 10.56
N SER A 44 58.33 -10.77 9.29
CA SER A 44 58.56 -9.36 8.95
C SER A 44 57.53 -8.41 9.59
N ARG A 45 56.33 -8.91 9.84
CA ARG A 45 55.24 -8.16 10.47
C ARG A 45 55.13 -8.38 11.98
N LYS A 46 56.02 -9.18 12.58
CA LYS A 46 55.97 -9.58 13.99
C LYS A 46 54.63 -10.25 14.37
N ASP A 47 53.99 -10.92 13.41
CA ASP A 47 52.75 -11.66 13.61
C ASP A 47 53.06 -13.03 14.21
N THR A 48 53.23 -13.06 15.54
CA THR A 48 53.57 -14.28 16.26
C THR A 48 52.47 -15.33 16.17
N VAL A 49 51.20 -14.93 16.04
CA VAL A 49 50.07 -15.86 15.97
C VAL A 49 50.14 -16.69 14.70
N ASN A 50 50.32 -16.05 13.54
CA ASN A 50 50.45 -16.77 12.27
C ASN A 50 51.75 -17.56 12.18
N VAL A 51 52.84 -17.12 12.80
CA VAL A 51 54.07 -17.93 12.92
C VAL A 51 53.79 -19.26 13.61
N GLY A 52 53.02 -19.27 14.71
CA GLY A 52 52.63 -20.49 15.40
C GLY A 52 51.80 -21.44 14.54
N PHE A 53 50.82 -20.90 13.81
CA PHE A 53 49.99 -21.67 12.87
C PHE A 53 50.82 -22.29 11.75
N ILE A 54 51.71 -21.52 11.13
CA ILE A 54 52.56 -22.00 10.04
C ILE A 54 53.52 -23.08 10.53
N PHE A 55 54.11 -22.93 11.71
CA PHE A 55 54.94 -23.99 12.30
C PHE A 55 54.13 -25.26 12.61
N SER A 56 52.88 -25.14 13.07
CA SER A 56 52.01 -26.31 13.27
C SER A 56 51.77 -27.05 11.96
N ASN A 57 51.44 -26.33 10.90
CA ASN A 57 51.20 -26.90 9.57
C ASN A 57 52.45 -27.54 8.99
N MET A 58 53.61 -26.88 9.10
CA MET A 58 54.89 -27.46 8.69
C MET A 58 55.19 -28.73 9.49
N GLY A 59 54.90 -28.75 10.78
CA GLY A 59 55.03 -29.93 11.64
C GLY A 59 54.20 -31.12 11.13
N SER A 60 52.92 -30.91 10.85
CA SER A 60 52.03 -31.93 10.30
C SER A 60 52.47 -32.39 8.90
N TYR A 61 52.86 -31.45 8.04
CA TYR A 61 53.41 -31.72 6.71
C TYR A 61 54.64 -32.64 6.75
N TYR A 62 55.62 -32.34 7.61
CA TYR A 62 56.83 -33.15 7.73
C TYR A 62 56.53 -34.52 8.33
N TYR A 63 55.56 -34.62 9.24
CA TYR A 63 55.11 -35.91 9.75
C TYR A 63 54.50 -36.79 8.64
N LYS A 64 53.65 -36.21 7.78
CA LYS A 64 53.07 -36.90 6.61
C LYS A 64 54.12 -37.30 5.57
N SER A 65 55.21 -36.53 5.47
CA SER A 65 56.36 -36.80 4.59
C SER A 65 57.37 -37.80 5.19
N ASP A 66 57.05 -38.40 6.34
CA ASP A 66 57.92 -39.31 7.10
C ASP A 66 59.23 -38.69 7.63
N GLU A 67 59.32 -37.36 7.64
CA GLU A 67 60.46 -36.61 8.18
C GLU A 67 60.23 -36.28 9.67
N GLN A 68 60.38 -37.29 10.54
CA GLN A 68 60.00 -37.19 11.96
C GLN A 68 60.75 -36.10 12.75
N ASP A 69 62.05 -35.93 12.50
CA ASP A 69 62.87 -34.92 13.20
C ASP A 69 62.44 -33.49 12.84
N SER A 70 62.19 -33.24 11.55
CA SER A 70 61.64 -31.98 11.06
C SER A 70 60.26 -31.72 11.67
N ALA A 71 59.39 -32.73 11.68
CA ALA A 71 58.06 -32.63 12.28
C ALA A 71 58.14 -32.20 13.75
N LEU A 72 58.96 -32.91 14.54
CA LEU A 72 59.14 -32.63 15.96
C LEU A 72 59.70 -31.22 16.21
N PHE A 73 60.66 -30.78 15.39
CA PHE A 73 61.25 -29.45 15.49
C PHE A 73 60.21 -28.34 15.30
N TYR A 74 59.41 -28.41 14.23
CA TYR A 74 58.42 -27.38 13.95
C TYR A 74 57.25 -27.42 14.93
N LEU A 75 56.78 -28.60 15.33
CA LEU A 75 55.73 -28.71 16.36
C LEU A 75 56.17 -28.17 17.72
N LYS A 76 57.43 -28.41 18.14
CA LYS A 76 57.99 -27.82 19.36
C LYS A 76 58.11 -26.29 19.29
N LYS A 77 58.35 -25.73 18.10
CA LYS A 77 58.30 -24.27 17.89
C LYS A 77 56.88 -23.72 17.92
N ALA A 78 55.91 -24.45 17.38
CA ALA A 78 54.50 -24.05 17.37
C ALA A 78 53.89 -24.05 18.77
N LEU A 79 54.21 -25.05 19.59
CA LEU A 79 53.62 -25.30 20.91
C LEU A 79 53.56 -24.09 21.86
N PRO A 80 54.68 -23.39 22.17
CA PRO A 80 54.62 -22.24 23.08
C PRO A 80 53.81 -21.09 22.48
N ILE A 81 53.86 -20.93 21.16
CA ILE A 81 53.17 -19.84 20.46
C ILE A 81 51.65 -20.06 20.48
N THR A 82 51.19 -21.26 20.10
CA THR A 82 49.75 -21.60 20.07
C THR A 82 49.14 -21.62 21.47
N LYS A 83 49.94 -21.95 22.49
CA LYS A 83 49.53 -21.86 23.90
C LYS A 83 49.32 -20.42 24.37
N LEU A 84 50.15 -19.48 23.91
CA LEU A 84 50.06 -18.06 24.27
C LEU A 84 49.04 -17.28 23.42
N SER A 85 48.76 -17.73 22.20
CA SER A 85 47.94 -16.98 21.22
C SER A 85 46.42 -17.14 21.37
N ALA A 86 45.94 -17.80 22.43
CA ALA A 86 44.51 -18.09 22.65
C ALA A 86 43.82 -18.78 21.45
N ARG A 87 44.55 -19.66 20.75
CA ARG A 87 44.05 -20.46 19.62
C ARG A 87 43.90 -21.93 20.05
N PRO A 88 42.85 -22.28 20.81
CA PRO A 88 42.73 -23.60 21.42
C PRO A 88 42.63 -24.74 20.39
N TYR A 89 42.02 -24.50 19.22
CA TYR A 89 41.97 -25.49 18.15
C TYR A 89 43.36 -25.78 17.56
N GLN A 90 44.16 -24.75 17.30
CA GLN A 90 45.53 -24.93 16.78
C GLN A 90 46.44 -25.60 17.82
N LEU A 91 46.28 -25.24 19.11
CA LEU A 91 47.00 -25.92 20.19
C LEU A 91 46.60 -27.41 20.29
N LYS A 92 45.32 -27.71 20.09
CA LYS A 92 44.80 -29.08 20.04
C LYS A 92 45.49 -29.87 18.92
N ASP A 93 45.57 -29.31 17.72
CA ASP A 93 46.23 -29.96 16.57
C ASP A 93 47.73 -30.17 16.82
N VAL A 94 48.42 -29.22 17.47
CA VAL A 94 49.82 -29.39 17.86
C VAL A 94 49.99 -30.56 18.85
N TYR A 95 49.10 -30.70 19.83
CA TYR A 95 49.15 -31.84 20.76
C TYR A 95 48.93 -33.17 20.06
N ASP A 96 48.00 -33.25 19.12
CA ASP A 96 47.74 -34.47 18.37
C ASP A 96 48.95 -34.86 17.51
N ASN A 97 49.47 -33.93 16.71
CA ASN A 97 50.63 -34.18 15.86
C ASN A 97 51.88 -34.54 16.67
N LEU A 98 52.10 -33.92 17.84
CA LEU A 98 53.20 -34.32 18.73
C LEU A 98 53.02 -35.75 19.23
N ALA A 99 51.81 -36.12 19.65
CA ALA A 99 51.52 -37.48 20.09
C ALA A 99 51.80 -38.52 18.98
N LEU A 100 51.40 -38.22 17.75
CA LEU A 100 51.62 -39.06 16.58
C LEU A 100 53.13 -39.21 16.24
N VAL A 101 53.88 -38.12 16.26
CA VAL A 101 55.34 -38.15 16.04
C VAL A 101 56.03 -39.00 17.10
N TYR A 102 55.70 -38.81 18.38
CA TYR A 102 56.29 -39.59 19.48
C TYR A 102 55.90 -41.08 19.43
N GLU A 103 54.67 -41.39 19.02
CA GLU A 103 54.22 -42.77 18.81
C GLU A 103 55.03 -43.46 17.71
N LYS A 104 55.27 -42.76 16.60
CA LYS A 104 56.08 -43.26 15.49
C LYS A 104 57.55 -43.48 15.88
N GLN A 105 58.08 -42.64 16.77
CA GLN A 105 59.38 -42.79 17.41
C GLN A 105 59.41 -43.88 18.50
N LYS A 106 58.27 -44.53 18.80
CA LYS A 106 58.09 -45.50 19.90
C LYS A 106 58.33 -44.92 21.31
N ASP A 107 58.29 -43.60 21.45
CA ASP A 107 58.29 -42.91 22.74
C ASP A 107 56.86 -42.80 23.28
N TYR A 108 56.37 -43.93 23.78
CA TYR A 108 55.00 -44.03 24.30
C TYR A 108 54.74 -43.12 25.50
N LYS A 109 55.77 -42.78 26.27
CA LYS A 109 55.64 -41.89 27.44
C LYS A 109 55.26 -40.48 27.00
N ASN A 110 56.00 -39.90 26.05
CA ASN A 110 55.68 -38.58 25.52
C ASN A 110 54.41 -38.60 24.67
N SER A 111 54.18 -39.66 23.89
CA SER A 111 52.93 -39.80 23.13
C SER A 111 51.70 -39.75 24.05
N LEU A 112 51.69 -40.54 25.13
CA LEU A 112 50.59 -40.56 26.09
C LEU A 112 50.41 -39.21 26.80
N PHE A 113 51.51 -38.52 27.13
CA PHE A 113 51.45 -37.19 27.71
C PHE A 113 50.70 -36.20 26.81
N TYR A 114 51.03 -36.15 25.52
CA TYR A 114 50.38 -35.23 24.58
C TYR A 114 48.96 -35.67 24.21
N ARG A 115 48.67 -36.98 24.10
CA ARG A 115 47.28 -37.47 23.97
C ARG A 115 46.39 -37.03 25.12
N ASN A 116 46.90 -37.06 26.35
CA ASN A 116 46.14 -36.59 27.51
C ASN A 116 45.91 -35.07 27.49
N LYS A 117 46.87 -34.29 26.98
CA LYS A 117 46.70 -32.83 26.77
C LYS A 117 45.66 -32.54 25.69
N TYR A 118 45.71 -33.26 24.56
CA TYR A 118 44.71 -33.21 23.50
C TYR A 118 43.31 -33.48 24.06
N LYS A 119 43.10 -34.61 24.74
CA LYS A 119 41.79 -35.02 25.25
C LYS A 119 41.17 -33.98 26.19
N LYS A 120 41.96 -33.49 27.15
CA LYS A 120 41.50 -32.44 28.10
C LYS A 120 41.06 -31.17 27.37
N LEU A 121 41.78 -30.77 26.33
CA LEU A 121 41.46 -29.58 25.55
C LEU A 121 40.24 -29.81 24.65
N ASP A 122 40.13 -30.98 24.03
CA ASP A 122 38.98 -31.37 23.19
C ASP A 122 37.68 -31.38 23.99
N ASP A 123 37.69 -31.98 25.19
CA ASP A 123 36.53 -32.00 26.09
C ASP A 123 36.10 -30.56 26.47
N SER A 124 37.07 -29.68 26.74
CA SER A 124 36.80 -28.28 27.04
C SER A 124 36.18 -27.55 25.84
N LEU A 125 36.69 -27.77 24.63
CA LEU A 125 36.19 -27.11 23.42
C LEU A 125 34.77 -27.57 23.08
N ARG A 126 34.50 -28.87 23.17
CA ARG A 126 33.15 -29.44 22.94
C ARG A 126 32.11 -28.88 23.90
N ASN A 127 32.48 -28.63 25.15
CA ASN A 127 31.56 -28.02 26.11
C ASN A 127 31.24 -26.56 25.75
N VAL A 128 32.22 -25.79 25.28
CA VAL A 128 32.01 -24.41 24.80
C VAL A 128 31.12 -24.39 23.56
N GLU A 129 31.34 -25.30 22.60
CA GLU A 129 30.51 -25.44 21.40
C GLU A 129 29.05 -25.76 21.76
N LYS A 130 28.82 -26.71 22.67
CA LYS A 130 27.48 -27.03 23.16
C LYS A 130 26.79 -25.83 23.80
N MET A 131 27.51 -25.05 24.60
CA MET A 131 26.96 -23.82 25.21
C MET A 131 26.61 -22.75 24.18
N ALA A 132 27.45 -22.57 23.16
CA ALA A 132 27.21 -21.62 22.08
C ALA A 132 25.97 -22.00 21.26
N VAL A 133 25.84 -23.27 20.86
CA VAL A 133 24.66 -23.79 20.15
C VAL A 133 23.40 -23.63 20.99
N ASN A 134 23.46 -23.94 22.29
CA ASN A 134 22.30 -23.77 23.17
C ASN A 134 21.91 -22.28 23.33
N LYS A 135 22.88 -21.36 23.32
CA LYS A 135 22.60 -19.93 23.36
C LYS A 135 21.94 -19.45 22.07
N GLU A 136 22.37 -19.95 20.92
CA GLU A 136 21.73 -19.66 19.63
C GLU A 136 20.30 -20.19 19.59
N SER A 137 20.06 -21.44 20.01
CA SER A 137 18.69 -21.99 20.03
C SER A 137 17.76 -21.23 20.98
N ILE A 138 18.26 -20.78 22.14
CA ILE A 138 17.49 -19.91 23.04
C ILE A 138 17.15 -18.59 22.37
N ARG A 139 18.13 -17.94 21.72
CA ARG A 139 17.91 -16.67 21.01
C ARG A 139 16.92 -16.84 19.86
N ASP A 140 17.01 -17.92 19.11
CA ASP A 140 16.11 -18.22 17.99
C ASP A 140 14.68 -18.49 18.47
N ASN A 141 14.53 -19.15 19.63
CA ASN A 141 13.24 -19.33 20.29
C ASN A 141 12.65 -17.99 20.78
N GLU A 142 13.46 -17.13 21.41
CA GLU A 142 13.02 -15.82 21.88
C GLU A 142 12.60 -14.90 20.73
N THR A 143 13.40 -14.86 19.66
CA THR A 143 13.09 -14.07 18.46
C THR A 143 11.84 -14.59 17.75
N SER A 144 11.66 -15.91 17.64
CA SER A 144 10.45 -16.52 17.09
C SER A 144 9.21 -16.13 17.92
N LYS A 145 9.31 -16.22 19.26
CA LYS A 145 8.23 -15.83 20.17
C LYS A 145 7.87 -14.34 20.05
N GLN A 146 8.88 -13.47 19.89
CA GLN A 146 8.68 -12.05 19.67
C GLN A 146 8.01 -11.75 18.32
N GLN A 147 8.40 -12.45 17.25
CA GLN A 147 7.77 -12.30 15.93
C GLN A 147 6.30 -12.74 15.95
N SER A 148 5.99 -13.88 16.58
CA SER A 148 4.59 -14.31 16.75
C SER A 148 3.76 -13.28 17.51
N GLY A 149 4.30 -12.69 18.58
CA GLY A 149 3.62 -11.62 19.31
C GLY A 149 3.31 -10.39 18.43
N ARG A 150 4.25 -9.95 17.61
CA ARG A 150 4.05 -8.84 16.66
C ARG A 150 2.96 -9.15 15.62
N PHE A 151 2.89 -10.39 15.13
CA PHE A 151 1.86 -10.82 14.19
C PHE A 151 0.44 -10.64 14.75
N TYR A 152 0.20 -11.08 16.00
CA TYR A 152 -1.11 -10.92 16.64
C TYR A 152 -1.51 -9.45 16.85
N ILE A 153 -0.55 -8.58 17.16
CA ILE A 153 -0.81 -7.13 17.28
C ILE A 153 -1.25 -6.54 15.93
N ILE A 154 -0.55 -6.86 14.84
CA ILE A 154 -0.90 -6.38 13.50
C ILE A 154 -2.28 -6.90 13.08
N LEU A 155 -2.56 -8.18 13.32
CA LEU A 155 -3.86 -8.79 13.03
C LEU A 155 -5.01 -8.09 13.79
N GLY A 156 -4.80 -7.76 15.06
CA GLY A 156 -5.76 -7.01 15.88
C GLY A 156 -6.03 -5.60 15.33
N LEU A 157 -4.98 -4.89 14.89
CA LEU A 157 -5.12 -3.56 14.28
C LEU A 157 -5.93 -3.62 12.97
N ILE A 158 -5.65 -4.59 12.10
CA ILE A 158 -6.40 -4.78 10.85
C ILE A 158 -7.88 -5.04 11.13
N LEU A 159 -8.18 -5.93 12.10
CA LEU A 159 -9.56 -6.21 12.50
C LEU A 159 -10.27 -4.96 13.05
N SER A 160 -9.58 -4.12 13.83
CA SER A 160 -10.15 -2.88 14.35
C SER A 160 -10.52 -1.89 13.24
N VAL A 161 -9.65 -1.73 12.22
CA VAL A 161 -9.91 -0.87 11.06
C VAL A 161 -11.07 -1.40 10.24
N LEU A 162 -11.16 -2.73 10.07
CA LEU A 162 -12.26 -3.37 9.34
C LEU A 162 -13.60 -3.15 10.05
N LEU A 163 -13.63 -3.27 11.38
CA LEU A 163 -14.83 -2.98 12.17
C LEU A 163 -15.26 -1.51 12.04
N ILE A 164 -14.32 -0.57 12.06
CA ILE A 164 -14.60 0.86 11.84
C ILE A 164 -15.15 1.08 10.42
N MET A 165 -14.56 0.46 9.40
CA MET A 165 -15.03 0.56 8.02
C MET A 165 -16.45 0.02 7.86
N VAL A 166 -16.75 -1.14 8.46
CA VAL A 166 -18.09 -1.73 8.49
C VAL A 166 -19.08 -0.81 9.19
N TYR A 167 -18.71 -0.25 10.33
CA TYR A 167 -19.54 0.73 11.05
C TYR A 167 -19.91 1.93 10.16
N TYR A 168 -18.92 2.53 9.47
CA TYR A 168 -19.17 3.65 8.56
C TYR A 168 -19.99 3.24 7.34
N ALA A 169 -19.76 2.06 6.77
CA ALA A 169 -20.54 1.54 5.66
C ALA A 169 -22.01 1.37 6.04
N VAL A 170 -22.30 0.76 7.19
CA VAL A 170 -23.68 0.61 7.69
C VAL A 170 -24.34 1.98 7.89
N ARG A 171 -23.62 2.95 8.48
CA ARG A 171 -24.15 4.32 8.66
C ARG A 171 -24.43 4.99 7.33
N TYR A 172 -23.52 4.85 6.36
CA TYR A 172 -23.67 5.37 5.01
C TYR A 172 -24.90 4.77 4.32
N PHE A 173 -25.04 3.44 4.32
CA PHE A 173 -26.19 2.75 3.72
C PHE A 173 -27.52 3.13 4.39
N LYS A 174 -27.54 3.31 5.71
CA LYS A 174 -28.74 3.75 6.43
C LYS A 174 -29.17 5.16 6.00
N ARG A 175 -28.21 6.09 5.85
CA ARG A 175 -28.48 7.46 5.36
C ARG A 175 -28.96 7.44 3.91
N TYR A 176 -28.26 6.71 3.04
CA TYR A 176 -28.63 6.56 1.64
C TYR A 176 -30.05 5.99 1.47
N ARG A 177 -30.42 4.99 2.27
CA ARG A 177 -31.78 4.41 2.25
C ARG A 177 -32.85 5.42 2.70
N LYS A 178 -32.54 6.31 3.65
CA LYS A 178 -33.47 7.36 4.11
C LYS A 178 -33.70 8.41 3.02
N GLU A 179 -32.64 8.94 2.44
CA GLU A 179 -32.71 9.95 1.37
C GLU A 179 -33.49 9.41 0.15
N ARG A 180 -33.30 8.13 -0.21
CA ARG A 180 -34.06 7.49 -1.29
C ARG A 180 -35.56 7.39 -0.99
N LYS A 181 -35.94 7.13 0.26
CA LYS A 181 -37.36 7.09 0.66
C LYS A 181 -37.99 8.49 0.58
N GLU A 182 -37.29 9.52 1.05
CA GLU A 182 -37.76 10.91 0.97
C GLU A 182 -37.90 11.39 -0.47
N LYS A 183 -36.95 11.05 -1.36
CA LYS A 183 -37.05 11.37 -2.80
C LYS A 183 -38.27 10.71 -3.45
N LYS A 184 -38.48 9.40 -3.20
CA LYS A 184 -39.65 8.69 -3.73
C LYS A 184 -40.97 9.31 -3.23
N GLN A 185 -41.03 9.71 -1.95
CA GLN A 185 -42.23 10.36 -1.42
C GLN A 185 -42.48 11.70 -2.10
N LYS A 186 -41.43 12.51 -2.33
CA LYS A 186 -41.55 13.78 -3.05
C LYS A 186 -42.00 13.58 -4.50
N GLU A 187 -41.48 12.58 -5.18
CA GLU A 187 -41.85 12.24 -6.56
C GLU A 187 -43.34 11.85 -6.65
N VAL A 188 -43.85 11.04 -5.73
CA VAL A 188 -45.29 10.70 -5.66
C VAL A 188 -46.16 11.95 -5.41
N VAL A 189 -45.74 12.84 -4.51
CA VAL A 189 -46.49 14.08 -4.23
C VAL A 189 -46.47 15.04 -5.43
N ILE A 190 -45.34 15.14 -6.14
CA ILE A 190 -45.24 15.95 -7.37
C ILE A 190 -46.18 15.40 -8.44
N SER A 191 -46.18 14.09 -8.65
CA SER A 191 -47.09 13.40 -9.58
C SER A 191 -48.57 13.68 -9.28
N ASP A 192 -48.99 13.56 -8.00
CA ASP A 192 -50.38 13.85 -7.58
C ASP A 192 -50.76 15.34 -7.73
N LEU A 193 -49.80 16.25 -7.57
CA LEU A 193 -50.02 17.68 -7.80
C LEU A 193 -50.14 17.99 -9.30
N GLU A 194 -49.33 17.35 -10.14
CA GLU A 194 -49.41 17.49 -11.60
C GLU A 194 -50.77 17.01 -12.12
N ASP A 195 -51.24 15.85 -11.65
CA ASP A 195 -52.56 15.31 -12.03
C ASP A 195 -53.70 16.28 -11.65
N LYS A 196 -53.72 16.77 -10.41
CA LYS A 196 -54.74 17.75 -9.95
C LYS A 196 -54.69 19.07 -10.72
N MET A 197 -53.50 19.52 -11.08
CA MET A 197 -53.34 20.75 -11.87
C MET A 197 -53.84 20.54 -13.30
N ASN A 198 -53.56 19.38 -13.90
CA ASN A 198 -54.07 19.02 -15.22
C ASN A 198 -55.61 18.94 -15.23
N ASP A 199 -56.21 18.31 -14.21
CA ASP A 199 -57.67 18.24 -14.07
C ASP A 199 -58.31 19.64 -13.97
N ALA A 200 -57.74 20.52 -13.14
CA ALA A 200 -58.24 21.87 -12.98
C ALA A 200 -58.07 22.71 -14.28
N PHE A 201 -56.95 22.53 -14.99
CA PHE A 201 -56.73 23.15 -16.28
C PHE A 201 -57.76 22.69 -17.33
N GLU A 202 -58.01 21.38 -17.41
CA GLU A 202 -59.02 20.82 -18.30
C GLU A 202 -60.41 21.38 -18.01
N GLU A 203 -60.79 21.48 -16.74
CA GLU A 203 -62.06 22.08 -16.32
C GLU A 203 -62.24 23.52 -16.85
N VAL A 204 -61.22 24.38 -16.67
CA VAL A 204 -61.26 25.76 -17.17
C VAL A 204 -61.32 25.83 -18.69
N VAL A 205 -60.60 24.94 -19.38
CA VAL A 205 -60.65 24.84 -20.85
C VAL A 205 -62.05 24.41 -21.31
N GLN A 206 -62.72 23.49 -20.63
CA GLN A 206 -64.09 23.07 -20.98
C GLN A 206 -65.11 24.19 -20.76
N LEU A 207 -65.01 24.94 -19.66
CA LEU A 207 -65.84 26.12 -19.42
C LEU A 207 -65.63 27.18 -20.51
N ALA A 208 -64.39 27.35 -20.98
CA ALA A 208 -64.09 28.26 -22.09
C ALA A 208 -64.74 27.81 -23.42
N LYS A 209 -64.69 26.52 -23.72
CA LYS A 209 -65.24 25.93 -24.95
C LYS A 209 -66.77 25.99 -25.02
N SER A 210 -67.43 25.95 -23.87
CA SER A 210 -68.89 26.00 -23.73
C SER A 210 -69.45 27.43 -23.57
N ASP A 211 -68.58 28.45 -23.58
CA ASP A 211 -68.90 29.85 -23.30
C ASP A 211 -69.60 30.07 -21.94
N ASP A 212 -69.31 29.22 -20.96
CA ASP A 212 -69.96 29.24 -19.64
C ASP A 212 -69.66 30.55 -18.88
N PRO A 213 -70.66 31.22 -18.27
CA PRO A 213 -70.45 32.40 -17.43
C PRO A 213 -69.46 32.19 -16.27
N ALA A 214 -69.35 30.98 -15.74
CA ALA A 214 -68.44 30.62 -14.67
C ALA A 214 -66.96 30.54 -15.11
N PHE A 215 -66.68 30.51 -16.42
CA PHE A 215 -65.33 30.45 -16.97
C PHE A 215 -64.38 31.48 -16.35
N LEU A 216 -64.80 32.75 -16.33
CA LEU A 216 -63.92 33.83 -15.85
C LEU A 216 -63.67 33.72 -14.34
N LEU A 217 -64.63 33.20 -13.57
CA LEU A 217 -64.45 32.97 -12.14
C LEU A 217 -63.43 31.85 -11.90
N ARG A 218 -63.62 30.69 -12.55
CA ARG A 218 -62.71 29.54 -12.42
C ARG A 218 -61.31 29.86 -12.94
N PHE A 219 -61.20 30.61 -14.03
CA PHE A 219 -59.90 31.07 -14.55
C PHE A 219 -59.14 31.94 -13.54
N LYS A 220 -59.82 32.81 -12.78
CA LYS A 220 -59.18 33.63 -11.72
C LYS A 220 -58.64 32.77 -10.58
N GLU A 221 -59.31 31.68 -10.25
CA GLU A 221 -58.85 30.76 -9.20
C GLU A 221 -57.59 30.00 -9.61
N ILE A 222 -57.48 29.59 -10.88
CA ILE A 222 -56.31 28.86 -11.39
C ILE A 222 -55.14 29.79 -11.73
N TYR A 223 -55.42 31.00 -12.23
CA TYR A 223 -54.41 31.98 -12.64
C TYR A 223 -54.53 33.31 -11.87
N PRO A 224 -54.44 33.30 -10.53
CA PRO A 224 -54.66 34.49 -9.71
C PRO A 224 -53.60 35.56 -9.97
N GLU A 225 -52.33 35.16 -10.13
CA GLU A 225 -51.22 36.08 -10.39
C GLU A 225 -51.36 36.79 -11.74
N PHE A 226 -51.74 36.06 -12.79
CA PHE A 226 -52.00 36.65 -14.10
C PHE A 226 -53.14 37.66 -14.03
N TYR A 227 -54.25 37.29 -13.39
CA TYR A 227 -55.41 38.18 -13.28
C TYR A 227 -55.10 39.44 -12.47
N LYS A 228 -54.40 39.29 -11.35
CA LYS A 228 -53.97 40.40 -10.49
C LYS A 228 -53.06 41.35 -11.26
N LYS A 229 -51.99 40.83 -11.87
CA LYS A 229 -51.03 41.61 -12.66
C LYS A 229 -51.70 42.33 -13.83
N LEU A 230 -52.62 41.66 -14.55
CA LEU A 230 -53.35 42.25 -15.67
C LEU A 230 -54.26 43.39 -15.20
N SER A 231 -54.95 43.20 -14.07
CA SER A 231 -55.89 44.19 -13.51
C SER A 231 -55.16 45.41 -12.92
N GLU A 232 -53.99 45.22 -12.32
CA GLU A 232 -53.15 46.31 -11.80
C GLU A 232 -52.48 47.11 -12.93
N THR A 233 -52.01 46.43 -13.98
CA THR A 233 -51.29 47.09 -15.09
C THR A 233 -52.25 47.81 -16.05
N TYR A 234 -53.44 47.25 -16.28
CA TYR A 234 -54.42 47.79 -17.22
C TYR A 234 -55.81 47.92 -16.58
N PRO A 235 -55.99 48.86 -15.62
CA PRO A 235 -57.21 49.00 -14.83
C PRO A 235 -58.43 49.46 -15.66
N PHE A 236 -58.22 49.93 -16.89
CA PHE A 236 -59.27 50.38 -17.81
C PHE A 236 -59.90 49.23 -18.62
N LEU A 237 -59.41 47.99 -18.48
CA LEU A 237 -59.97 46.84 -19.19
C LEU A 237 -61.34 46.44 -18.63
N THR A 238 -62.30 46.29 -19.53
CA THR A 238 -63.65 45.81 -19.19
C THR A 238 -63.65 44.30 -18.90
N SER A 239 -64.67 43.82 -18.19
CA SER A 239 -64.85 42.38 -17.90
C SER A 239 -64.82 41.50 -19.16
N GLY A 240 -65.42 41.97 -20.26
CA GLY A 240 -65.38 41.25 -21.55
C GLY A 240 -64.00 41.19 -22.19
N GLN A 241 -63.15 42.21 -21.96
CA GLN A 241 -61.76 42.20 -22.42
C GLN A 241 -60.88 41.32 -21.54
N LEU A 242 -61.13 41.27 -20.23
CA LEU A 242 -60.46 40.34 -19.32
C LEU A 242 -60.80 38.88 -19.67
N LYS A 243 -62.07 38.57 -19.99
CA LYS A 243 -62.46 37.26 -20.52
C LYS A 243 -61.71 36.94 -21.81
N PHE A 244 -61.56 37.91 -22.71
CA PHE A 244 -60.82 37.72 -23.95
C PHE A 244 -59.31 37.50 -23.71
N CYS A 245 -58.68 38.24 -22.79
CA CYS A 245 -57.29 38.00 -22.39
C CYS A 245 -57.10 36.60 -21.78
N ALA A 246 -58.06 36.12 -20.97
CA ALA A 246 -58.04 34.77 -20.42
C ALA A 246 -58.08 33.70 -21.52
N LEU A 247 -58.91 33.87 -22.55
CA LEU A 247 -58.94 32.95 -23.70
C LEU A 247 -57.61 32.95 -24.48
N LEU A 248 -56.98 34.12 -24.63
CA LEU A 248 -55.66 34.21 -25.26
C LEU A 248 -54.55 33.60 -24.39
N ARG A 249 -54.65 33.72 -23.06
CA ARG A 249 -53.72 33.12 -22.08
C ARG A 249 -53.75 31.58 -22.12
N LEU A 250 -54.93 31.01 -22.33
CA LEU A 250 -55.15 29.58 -22.56
C LEU A 250 -54.76 29.13 -23.97
N ASN A 251 -54.19 30.04 -24.77
CA ASN A 251 -53.71 29.80 -26.12
C ASN A 251 -54.78 29.36 -27.13
N PHE A 252 -56.04 29.76 -26.95
CA PHE A 252 -57.06 29.53 -27.97
C PHE A 252 -56.74 30.34 -29.23
N SER A 253 -56.84 29.69 -30.38
CA SER A 253 -56.69 30.33 -31.68
C SER A 253 -57.87 31.25 -32.00
N THR A 254 -57.67 32.22 -32.89
CA THR A 254 -58.74 33.11 -33.38
C THR A 254 -59.96 32.32 -33.90
N LYS A 255 -59.72 31.17 -34.55
CA LYS A 255 -60.77 30.29 -35.08
C LYS A 255 -61.58 29.63 -33.96
N GLU A 256 -60.90 29.11 -32.94
CA GLU A 256 -61.53 28.48 -31.77
C GLU A 256 -62.34 29.49 -30.96
N ILE A 257 -61.78 30.66 -30.66
CA ILE A 257 -62.50 31.70 -29.92
C ILE A 257 -63.76 32.12 -30.68
N ALA A 258 -63.66 32.31 -32.00
CA ALA A 258 -64.81 32.64 -32.84
C ALA A 258 -65.89 31.55 -32.79
N HIS A 259 -65.48 30.28 -32.89
CA HIS A 259 -66.38 29.13 -32.84
C HIS A 259 -67.11 29.03 -31.50
N TYR A 260 -66.38 29.07 -30.37
CA TYR A 260 -66.95 28.88 -29.04
C TYR A 260 -67.81 30.06 -28.58
N ASN A 261 -67.47 31.29 -28.98
CA ASN A 261 -68.25 32.47 -28.59
C ASN A 261 -69.35 32.82 -29.60
N HIS A 262 -69.61 31.97 -30.61
CA HIS A 262 -70.57 32.20 -31.69
C HIS A 262 -70.38 33.55 -32.41
N LEU A 263 -69.12 33.96 -32.62
CA LEU A 263 -68.74 35.20 -33.30
C LEU A 263 -68.06 34.92 -34.64
N THR A 264 -68.01 35.92 -35.51
CA THR A 264 -67.24 35.79 -36.76
C THR A 264 -65.74 35.90 -36.50
N ILE A 265 -64.94 35.17 -37.28
CA ILE A 265 -63.46 35.22 -37.20
C ILE A 265 -62.97 36.67 -37.34
N ARG A 266 -63.49 37.42 -38.32
CA ARG A 266 -63.18 38.85 -38.53
C ARG A 266 -63.52 39.72 -37.31
N GLY A 267 -64.60 39.41 -36.62
CA GLY A 267 -64.98 40.07 -35.37
C GLY A 267 -63.96 39.85 -34.25
N ILE A 268 -63.46 38.62 -34.11
CA ILE A 268 -62.39 38.28 -33.16
C ILE A 268 -61.07 38.94 -33.54
N GLU A 269 -60.67 38.95 -34.81
CA GLU A 269 -59.46 39.64 -35.29
C GLU A 269 -59.51 41.15 -35.00
N THR A 270 -60.68 41.76 -35.18
CA THR A 270 -60.89 43.18 -34.85
C THR A 270 -60.75 43.42 -33.34
N LYS A 271 -61.32 42.54 -32.50
CA LYS A 271 -61.13 42.59 -31.04
C LYS A 271 -59.66 42.40 -30.65
N LYS A 272 -58.95 41.44 -31.27
CA LYS A 272 -57.51 41.17 -31.10
C LYS A 272 -56.67 42.40 -31.41
N ASN A 273 -56.95 43.09 -32.52
CA ASN A 273 -56.23 44.29 -32.93
C ASN A 273 -56.50 45.51 -32.03
N ARG A 274 -57.75 45.67 -31.55
CA ARG A 274 -58.08 46.72 -30.56
C ARG A 274 -57.36 46.48 -29.23
N LEU A 275 -57.41 45.25 -28.74
CA LEU A 275 -56.74 44.87 -27.51
C LEU A 275 -55.21 45.07 -27.62
N ARG A 276 -54.60 44.66 -28.73
CA ARG A 276 -53.17 44.89 -29.00
C ARG A 276 -52.78 46.37 -28.86
N LYS A 277 -53.57 47.29 -29.46
CA LYS A 277 -53.33 48.74 -29.36
C LYS A 277 -53.50 49.27 -27.93
N GLN A 278 -54.47 48.74 -27.19
CA GLN A 278 -54.73 49.14 -25.81
C GLN A 278 -53.65 48.67 -24.83
N LEU A 279 -53.01 47.55 -25.12
CA LEU A 279 -51.93 46.98 -24.33
C LEU A 279 -50.54 47.44 -24.79
N ASP A 280 -50.47 48.32 -25.80
CA ASP A 280 -49.22 48.81 -26.41
C ASP A 280 -48.25 47.69 -26.85
N ILE A 281 -48.80 46.61 -27.44
CA ILE A 281 -48.01 45.43 -27.83
C ILE A 281 -47.49 45.60 -29.28
N PRO A 282 -46.18 45.46 -29.53
CA PRO A 282 -45.58 45.61 -30.85
C PRO A 282 -46.18 44.69 -31.92
N SER A 283 -46.28 45.19 -33.17
CA SER A 283 -46.87 44.44 -34.30
C SER A 283 -46.12 43.15 -34.68
N HIS A 284 -44.84 43.05 -34.33
CA HIS A 284 -44.01 41.87 -34.63
C HIS A 284 -44.21 40.72 -33.61
N GLU A 285 -44.89 40.98 -32.49
CA GLU A 285 -45.16 39.97 -31.47
C GLU A 285 -46.58 39.40 -31.62
N ASP A 286 -46.69 38.07 -31.63
CA ASP A 286 -48.00 37.43 -31.57
C ASP A 286 -48.62 37.62 -30.19
N LEU A 287 -49.87 38.11 -30.18
CA LEU A 287 -50.57 38.45 -28.95
C LEU A 287 -50.84 37.23 -28.06
N ASN A 288 -51.05 36.04 -28.62
CA ASN A 288 -51.25 34.84 -27.81
C ASN A 288 -49.94 34.46 -27.11
N ASN A 289 -48.83 34.49 -27.85
CA ASN A 289 -47.50 34.26 -27.28
C ASN A 289 -47.12 35.28 -26.20
N TRP A 290 -47.46 36.56 -26.40
CA TRP A 290 -47.27 37.59 -25.39
C TRP A 290 -48.10 37.29 -24.14
N MET A 291 -49.38 36.97 -24.30
CA MET A 291 -50.27 36.61 -23.18
C MET A 291 -49.77 35.39 -22.42
N MET A 292 -49.23 34.37 -23.10
CA MET A 292 -48.64 33.20 -22.44
C MET A 292 -47.41 33.50 -21.59
N LYS A 293 -46.68 34.59 -21.92
CA LYS A 293 -45.47 35.02 -21.19
C LYS A 293 -45.75 36.09 -20.13
N PHE A 294 -46.87 36.81 -20.25
CA PHE A 294 -47.32 37.83 -19.32
C PHE A 294 -47.63 37.24 -17.93
#